data_AF-A0A2I0AZS2-F1
#
_entry.id   AF-A0A2I0AZS2-F1
#
_cell.length_a   1.000
_cell.length_b   1.000
_cell.length_c   1.000
_cell.angle_alpha   90.00
_cell.angle_beta   90.00
_cell.angle_gamma   90.00
#
_symmetry.space_group_name_H-M   'P 1'
#
loop_
_entity.id
_entity.type
_entity.pdbx_description
1 polymer ?
#
loop_
_entity_poly.entity_id
_entity_poly.type
_entity_poly.pdbx_seq_one_letter_code
_entity_poly.pdbx_strand_id
1 'polypeptide(L)'
;MGFAGHLLLLLLLQLLCATAVAGERENQLDDADPVQIMGQKAVNDYQTKDNSQQLGFCRVISADANYSTLPSFVQYKLFILYCNTQSPGDLVLSVATMALFPHYQPQQAEVLTFNEISKYGAHVQCLTGYCVGKIFN
;
A
#
# COMPACT_ATOMS: atom_id res chain seq x y z
N MET A 1 -11.34 3.59 57.24
CA MET A 1 -12.02 3.09 56.02
C MET A 1 -11.54 3.93 54.86
N GLY A 2 -10.69 3.41 53.95
CA GLY A 2 -10.10 4.28 52.91
C GLY A 2 -9.23 3.62 51.83
N PHE A 3 -9.12 2.29 51.77
CA PHE A 3 -8.23 1.62 50.80
C PHE A 3 -8.96 1.06 49.57
N ALA A 4 -10.29 0.87 49.63
CA ALA A 4 -11.04 0.26 48.52
C ALA A 4 -11.28 1.24 47.35
N GLY A 5 -11.41 2.54 47.63
CA GLY A 5 -11.69 3.55 46.59
C GLY A 5 -10.49 3.88 45.69
N HIS A 6 -9.27 3.81 46.22
CA HIS A 6 -8.05 4.07 45.43
C HIS A 6 -7.70 2.92 44.47
N LEU A 7 -7.96 1.67 44.87
CA LEU A 7 -7.79 0.51 43.99
C LEU A 7 -8.72 0.56 42.77
N LEU A 8 -9.96 1.02 42.97
CA LEU A 8 -10.96 1.13 41.91
C LEU A 8 -10.62 2.26 40.92
N LEU A 9 -10.07 3.37 41.42
CA LEU A 9 -9.61 4.49 40.59
C LEU A 9 -8.39 4.10 39.74
N LEU A 10 -7.44 3.33 40.29
CA LEU A 10 -6.28 2.81 39.57
C LEU A 10 -6.69 1.80 38.49
N LEU A 11 -7.67 0.93 38.76
CA LEU A 11 -8.23 0.00 37.78
C LEU A 11 -8.92 0.73 36.62
N LEU A 12 -9.67 1.80 36.91
CA LEU A 12 -10.29 2.64 35.87
C LEU A 12 -9.23 3.37 35.03
N LEU A 13 -8.17 3.88 35.64
CA LEU A 13 -7.07 4.52 34.91
C LEU A 13 -6.34 3.54 33.97
N GLN A 14 -6.15 2.29 34.41
CA GLN A 14 -5.54 1.25 33.58
C GLN A 14 -6.46 0.81 32.42
N LEU A 15 -7.79 0.78 32.64
CA LEU A 15 -8.75 0.55 31.57
C LEU A 15 -8.74 1.66 30.52
N LEU A 16 -8.63 2.93 30.95
CA LEU A 16 -8.57 4.10 30.07
C LEU A 16 -7.26 4.17 29.26
N CYS A 17 -6.13 3.74 29.84
CA CYS A 17 -4.86 3.64 29.11
C CYS A 17 -4.81 2.47 28.12
N ALA A 18 -5.53 1.37 28.37
CA ALA A 18 -5.59 0.23 27.46
C ALA A 18 -6.39 0.55 26.16
N THR A 19 -7.29 1.54 26.20
CA THR A 19 -8.08 1.94 25.03
C THR A 19 -7.45 3.05 24.18
N ALA A 20 -6.35 3.66 24.63
CA ALA A 20 -5.67 4.72 23.86
C ALA A 20 -4.68 4.18 22.81
N VAL A 21 -4.36 2.88 22.85
CA VAL A 21 -3.49 2.20 21.85
C VAL A 21 -4.34 1.36 20.88
N ALA A 22 -5.51 1.89 20.52
CA ALA A 22 -6.40 1.30 19.52
C ALA A 22 -6.92 2.43 18.63
N GLY A 23 -6.12 2.88 17.66
CA GLY A 23 -6.60 3.93 16.77
C GLY A 23 -5.71 4.26 15.58
N GLU A 24 -4.40 4.07 15.71
CA GLU A 24 -3.47 4.21 14.57
C GLU A 24 -2.87 2.84 14.27
N ARG A 25 -3.72 1.88 13.88
CA ARG A 25 -3.24 0.87 12.94
C ARG A 25 -3.02 1.63 11.64
N GLU A 26 -1.78 2.05 11.39
CA GLU A 26 -1.30 2.13 10.02
C GLU A 26 -1.76 0.82 9.36
N ASN A 27 -2.67 0.90 8.39
CA ASN A 27 -3.08 -0.25 7.60
C ASN A 27 -1.87 -0.65 6.75
N GLN A 28 -0.92 -1.32 7.40
CA GLN A 28 0.23 -1.90 6.75
C GLN A 28 -0.31 -3.07 5.94
N LEU A 29 -0.64 -2.78 4.69
CA LEU A 29 -1.02 -3.76 3.69
C LEU A 29 0.12 -4.78 3.59
N ASP A 30 -0.18 -6.03 3.93
CA ASP A 30 0.75 -7.15 3.81
C ASP A 30 1.02 -7.44 2.33
N ASP A 31 2.16 -8.04 2.01
CA ASP A 31 2.54 -8.37 0.63
C ASP A 31 1.54 -9.36 -0.01
N ALA A 32 0.83 -10.13 0.81
CA ALA A 32 -0.26 -11.01 0.39
C ALA A 32 -1.62 -10.32 0.19
N ASP A 33 -1.73 -9.02 0.51
CA ASP A 33 -2.96 -8.27 0.34
C ASP A 33 -3.34 -8.20 -1.15
N PRO A 34 -4.60 -8.49 -1.53
CA PRO A 34 -5.11 -8.34 -2.89
C PRO A 34 -4.73 -7.01 -3.56
N VAL A 35 -4.68 -5.92 -2.79
CA VAL A 35 -4.28 -4.60 -3.25
C VAL A 35 -2.80 -4.55 -3.61
N GLN A 36 -1.91 -5.17 -2.83
CA GLN A 36 -0.48 -5.26 -3.16
C GLN A 36 -0.26 -6.04 -4.46
N ILE A 37 -0.96 -7.16 -4.63
CA ILE A 37 -0.90 -7.98 -5.84
C ILE A 37 -1.35 -7.19 -7.08
N MET A 38 -2.47 -6.45 -6.96
CA MET A 38 -2.93 -5.56 -8.04
C MET A 38 -1.92 -4.44 -8.32
N GLY A 39 -1.28 -3.88 -7.29
CA GLY A 39 -0.23 -2.88 -7.44
C GLY A 39 0.98 -3.42 -8.20
N GLN A 40 1.46 -4.62 -7.86
CA GLN A 40 2.57 -5.25 -8.56
C GLN A 40 2.24 -5.55 -10.02
N LYS A 41 1.02 -6.01 -10.30
CA LYS A 41 0.53 -6.18 -11.66
C LYS A 41 0.59 -4.87 -12.46
N ALA A 42 0.14 -3.77 -11.86
CA ALA A 42 0.13 -2.47 -12.52
C ALA A 42 1.53 -2.01 -12.95
N VAL A 43 2.54 -2.20 -12.09
CA VAL A 43 3.94 -1.89 -12.40
C VAL A 43 4.48 -2.79 -13.51
N ASN A 44 4.20 -4.08 -13.46
CA ASN A 44 4.63 -5.03 -14.49
C ASN A 44 4.02 -4.69 -15.87
N ASP A 45 2.72 -4.42 -15.92
CA ASP A 45 2.02 -4.05 -17.15
C ASP A 45 2.58 -2.72 -17.71
N TYR A 46 2.85 -1.73 -16.85
CA TYR A 46 3.49 -0.47 -17.25
C TYR A 46 4.89 -0.69 -17.84
N GLN A 47 5.72 -1.51 -17.18
CA GLN A 47 7.04 -1.88 -17.70
C GLN A 47 6.97 -2.49 -19.11
N THR A 48 6.02 -3.39 -19.36
CA THR A 48 5.90 -4.03 -20.68
C THR A 48 5.50 -3.07 -21.81
N LYS A 49 4.88 -1.93 -21.48
CA LYS A 49 4.49 -0.91 -22.47
C LYS A 49 5.64 0.04 -22.83
N ASP A 50 6.54 0.34 -21.89
CA ASP A 50 7.59 1.36 -22.05
C ASP A 50 8.97 0.79 -22.42
N ASN A 51 9.10 -0.54 -22.46
CA ASN A 51 10.17 -1.36 -23.07
C ASN A 51 11.65 -1.03 -22.76
N SER A 52 11.93 -0.12 -21.81
CA SER A 52 13.27 0.46 -21.67
C SER A 52 13.89 0.31 -20.28
N GLN A 53 13.12 0.02 -19.23
CA GLN A 53 13.62 -0.03 -17.85
C GLN A 53 12.99 -1.17 -17.06
N GLN A 54 13.81 -1.97 -16.38
CA GLN A 54 13.31 -2.97 -15.43
C GLN A 54 12.86 -2.26 -14.15
N LEU A 55 11.59 -2.44 -13.78
CA LEU A 55 11.00 -1.79 -12.62
C LEU A 55 10.89 -2.77 -11.45
N GLY A 56 11.11 -2.26 -10.23
CA GLY A 56 10.87 -2.99 -8.98
C GLY A 56 9.64 -2.43 -8.29
N PHE A 57 8.68 -3.29 -7.96
CA PHE A 57 7.50 -2.89 -7.18
C PHE A 57 7.88 -2.75 -5.71
N CYS A 58 7.56 -1.61 -5.06
CA CYS A 58 7.81 -1.46 -3.64
C CYS A 58 6.59 -1.87 -2.81
N ARG A 59 5.51 -1.10 -2.95
CA ARG A 59 4.30 -1.21 -2.13
C ARG A 59 3.20 -0.30 -2.68
N VAL A 60 1.95 -0.69 -2.48
CA VAL A 60 0.80 0.21 -2.49
C VAL A 60 0.66 0.90 -1.14
N ILE A 61 0.78 2.24 -1.09
CA ILE A 61 0.72 3.02 0.15
C ILE A 61 -0.70 3.48 0.50
N SER A 62 -1.59 3.52 -0.48
CA SER A 62 -3.00 3.85 -0.30
C SER A 62 -3.83 3.26 -1.43
N ALA A 63 -5.07 2.89 -1.11
CA ALA A 63 -6.01 2.36 -2.08
C ALA A 63 -7.43 2.85 -1.77
N ASP A 64 -8.08 3.42 -2.78
CA ASP A 64 -9.49 3.80 -2.72
C ASP A 64 -10.29 2.87 -3.63
N ALA A 65 -11.28 2.19 -3.07
CA ALA A 65 -12.20 1.36 -3.83
C ALA A 65 -13.50 2.12 -4.11
N ASN A 66 -13.88 2.21 -5.38
CA ASN A 66 -15.16 2.76 -5.81
C ASN A 66 -16.10 1.62 -6.21
N TYR A 67 -17.02 1.31 -5.28
CA TYR A 67 -18.13 0.39 -5.50
C TYR A 67 -19.31 1.19 -6.05
N SER A 68 -19.30 1.49 -7.35
CA SER A 68 -20.47 2.06 -7.99
C SER A 68 -21.56 0.98 -8.11
N THR A 69 -22.83 1.39 -8.03
CA THR A 69 -23.99 0.49 -8.23
C THR A 69 -24.18 0.06 -9.69
N LEU A 70 -23.43 0.66 -10.62
CA LEU A 70 -23.52 0.44 -12.07
C LEU A 70 -22.15 0.39 -12.78
N PRO A 71 -21.24 -0.50 -12.35
CA PRO A 71 -20.47 -1.25 -13.33
C PRO A 71 -20.35 -2.73 -12.93
N SER A 72 -20.11 -3.57 -13.92
CA SER A 72 -19.83 -4.99 -13.79
C SER A 72 -18.46 -5.30 -13.15
N PHE A 73 -17.84 -4.36 -12.42
CA PHE A 73 -16.53 -4.48 -11.78
C PHE A 73 -16.34 -3.45 -10.67
N VAL A 74 -15.39 -3.71 -9.77
CA VAL A 74 -14.94 -2.77 -8.74
C VAL A 74 -13.74 -2.00 -9.28
N GLN A 75 -13.79 -0.66 -9.19
CA GLN A 75 -12.66 0.17 -9.58
C GLN A 75 -11.80 0.49 -8.36
N TYR A 76 -10.50 0.22 -8.44
CA TYR A 76 -9.53 0.59 -7.41
C TYR A 76 -8.61 1.70 -7.91
N LYS A 77 -8.41 2.73 -7.10
CA LYS A 77 -7.37 3.74 -7.30
C LYS A 77 -6.22 3.44 -6.34
N LEU A 78 -5.08 3.06 -6.88
CA LEU A 78 -3.91 2.62 -6.12
C LEU A 78 -2.82 3.68 -6.18
N PHE A 79 -2.27 4.05 -5.04
CA PHE A 79 -1.05 4.87 -4.94
C PHE A 79 0.14 3.94 -4.73
N ILE A 80 1.00 3.86 -5.73
CA ILE A 80 2.01 2.81 -5.86
C ILE A 80 3.40 3.45 -5.81
N LEU A 81 4.25 2.88 -4.96
CA LEU A 81 5.68 3.13 -4.98
C LEU A 81 6.38 2.03 -5.78
N TYR A 82 7.26 2.43 -6.70
CA TYR A 82 8.14 1.56 -7.46
C TYR A 82 9.47 2.26 -7.72
N CYS A 83 10.43 1.55 -8.32
CA CYS A 83 11.76 2.07 -8.60
C CYS A 83 12.31 1.47 -9.89
N ASN A 84 13.41 2.04 -10.38
CA ASN A 84 14.20 1.45 -11.45
C ASN A 84 15.29 0.54 -10.86
N THR A 85 15.38 -0.72 -11.32
CA THR A 85 16.39 -1.67 -10.83
C THR A 85 17.77 -1.49 -11.49
N GLN A 86 17.84 -0.77 -12.61
CA GLN A 86 19.06 -0.52 -13.39
C GLN A 86 19.73 0.81 -13.03
N SER A 87 19.02 1.73 -12.38
CA SER A 87 19.55 2.99 -11.88
C SER A 87 19.13 3.20 -10.42
N PRO A 88 20.02 2.93 -9.44
CA PRO A 88 19.72 3.17 -8.04
C PRO A 88 19.58 4.66 -7.78
N GLY A 89 18.43 5.12 -7.28
CA GLY A 89 18.30 6.51 -6.85
C GLY A 89 16.89 7.06 -6.69
N ASP A 90 15.92 6.60 -7.48
CA ASP A 90 14.61 7.24 -7.53
C ASP A 90 13.50 6.27 -7.12
N LEU A 91 12.86 6.57 -6.00
CA LEU A 91 11.57 6.01 -5.64
C LEU A 91 10.50 6.82 -6.36
N VAL A 92 9.67 6.17 -7.17
CA VAL A 92 8.63 6.82 -7.97
C VAL A 92 7.27 6.52 -7.39
N LEU A 93 6.46 7.56 -7.21
CA LEU A 93 5.06 7.45 -6.87
C LEU A 93 4.22 7.59 -8.13
N SER A 94 3.36 6.60 -8.35
CA SER A 94 2.36 6.61 -9.40
C SER A 94 0.97 6.40 -8.84
N VAL A 95 -0.02 6.79 -9.62
CA VAL A 95 -1.41 6.37 -9.42
C VAL A 95 -1.83 5.42 -10.53
N ALA A 96 -2.35 4.27 -10.13
CA ALA A 96 -2.97 3.31 -11.04
C ALA A 96 -4.48 3.25 -10.79
N THR A 97 -5.25 3.20 -11.87
CA THR A 97 -6.67 2.85 -11.80
C THR A 97 -6.83 1.44 -12.31
N MET A 98 -7.38 0.56 -11.48
CA MET A 98 -7.57 -0.86 -11.75
C MET A 98 -9.06 -1.18 -11.82
N ALA A 99 -9.44 -2.10 -12.70
CA ALA A 99 -10.75 -2.73 -12.72
C ALA A 99 -10.63 -4.20 -12.28
N LEU A 100 -11.39 -4.58 -11.26
CA LEU A 100 -11.50 -5.98 -10.81
C LEU A 100 -12.92 -6.48 -11.06
N PHE A 101 -13.07 -7.33 -12.08
CA PHE A 101 -14.35 -7.94 -12.41
C PHE A 101 -14.74 -9.03 -11.39
N PRO A 102 -16.05 -9.29 -11.20
CA PRO A 102 -16.52 -10.43 -10.43
C PRO A 102 -15.84 -11.71 -10.91
N HIS A 103 -15.44 -12.56 -9.96
CA HIS A 103 -14.74 -13.84 -10.20
C HIS A 103 -13.30 -13.73 -10.68
N TYR A 104 -12.76 -12.52 -10.89
CA TYR A 104 -11.34 -12.34 -11.21
C TYR A 104 -10.52 -12.37 -9.92
N GLN A 105 -9.36 -13.01 -10.00
CA GLN A 105 -8.32 -12.92 -8.97
C GLN A 105 -7.58 -11.57 -9.09
N PRO A 106 -6.93 -11.08 -8.03
CA PRO A 106 -6.16 -9.83 -8.07
C PRO A 106 -5.13 -9.76 -9.21
N GLN A 107 -4.50 -10.89 -9.56
CA GLN A 107 -3.55 -11.00 -10.68
C GLN A 107 -4.21 -10.82 -12.07
N GLN A 108 -5.53 -10.90 -12.14
CA GLN A 108 -6.32 -10.75 -13.36
C GLN A 108 -6.95 -9.35 -13.49
N ALA A 109 -6.74 -8.46 -12.51
CA ALA A 109 -7.26 -7.08 -12.58
C ALA A 109 -6.75 -6.33 -13.83
N GLU A 110 -7.60 -5.54 -14.47
CA GLU A 110 -7.22 -4.77 -15.64
C GLU A 110 -6.68 -3.39 -15.25
N VAL A 111 -5.53 -2.99 -15.82
CA VAL A 111 -4.96 -1.66 -15.61
C VAL A 111 -5.62 -0.70 -16.59
N LEU A 112 -6.49 0.18 -16.08
CA LEU A 112 -7.17 1.20 -16.89
C LEU A 112 -6.25 2.39 -17.17
N THR A 113 -5.55 2.87 -16.13
CA THR A 113 -4.60 3.99 -16.24
C THR A 113 -3.42 3.76 -15.32
N PHE A 114 -2.24 4.26 -15.71
CA PHE A 114 -1.06 4.30 -14.86
C PHE A 114 -0.33 5.62 -15.14
N ASN A 115 -0.22 6.49 -14.14
CA ASN A 115 0.38 7.82 -14.28
C ASN A 115 1.41 8.06 -13.19
N GLU A 116 2.61 8.49 -13.59
CA GLU A 116 3.63 9.01 -12.67
C GLU A 116 3.14 10.32 -12.04
N ILE A 117 3.24 10.42 -10.71
CA ILE A 117 2.93 11.63 -9.94
C ILE A 117 4.22 12.36 -9.57
N SER A 118 5.19 11.66 -9.00
CA SER A 118 6.41 12.29 -8.49
C SER A 118 7.56 11.31 -8.34
N LYS A 119 8.80 11.82 -8.48
CA LYS A 119 10.02 11.12 -8.11
C LYS A 119 10.54 11.64 -6.77
N TYR A 120 10.79 10.74 -5.84
CA TYR A 120 11.42 11.02 -4.56
C TYR A 120 12.91 10.67 -4.66
N GLY A 121 13.76 11.67 -4.44
CA GLY A 121 15.23 11.52 -4.39
C GLY A 121 15.74 10.91 -3.08
N ALA A 122 15.09 9.84 -2.61
CA ALA A 122 15.57 9.05 -1.49
C ALA A 122 16.36 7.85 -2.03
N HIS A 123 17.51 7.54 -1.43
CA HIS A 123 18.35 6.38 -1.81
C HIS A 123 17.65 5.06 -1.47
N VAL A 124 16.65 4.67 -2.26
CA VAL A 124 16.01 3.35 -2.20
C VAL A 124 16.74 2.45 -3.21
N GLN A 125 17.29 1.34 -2.72
CA GLN A 125 17.90 0.34 -3.57
C GLN A 125 16.88 -0.74 -3.92
N CYS A 126 16.82 -1.12 -5.19
CA CYS A 126 15.97 -2.20 -5.67
C CYS A 126 16.85 -3.35 -6.09
N LEU A 127 17.03 -4.28 -5.16
CA LEU A 127 17.99 -5.37 -5.31
C LEU A 127 17.42 -6.53 -6.12
N THR A 128 16.10 -6.80 -6.05
CA THR A 128 15.49 -8.03 -6.59
C THR A 128 14.00 -7.89 -6.90
N GLY A 129 13.58 -6.97 -7.79
CA GLY A 129 12.16 -6.79 -8.16
C GLY A 129 11.26 -6.22 -7.06
N TYR A 130 11.81 -6.07 -5.86
CA TYR A 130 11.24 -5.40 -4.70
C TYR A 130 12.17 -4.29 -4.23
N CYS A 131 11.58 -3.27 -3.62
CA CYS A 131 12.34 -2.19 -3.01
C CYS A 131 12.86 -2.62 -1.64
N VAL A 132 14.17 -2.55 -1.47
CA VAL A 132 14.84 -2.84 -0.20
C VAL A 132 15.35 -1.51 0.34
N GLY A 133 14.52 -0.87 1.15
CA GLY A 133 14.90 0.33 1.90
C GLY A 133 15.17 -0.03 3.35
N LYS A 134 16.29 0.46 3.92
CA LYS A 134 16.36 0.67 5.36
C LYS A 134 15.24 1.65 5.71
N ILE A 135 14.13 1.13 6.21
CA ILE A 135 13.18 1.94 6.96
C ILE A 135 14.01 2.44 8.15
N PHE A 136 14.49 3.68 8.09
CA PHE A 136 15.06 4.30 9.27
C PHE A 136 13.93 4.38 10.29
N ASN A 137 14.16 3.72 11.43
CA ASN A 137 13.29 3.62 12.60
C ASN A 137 12.36 4.83 12.83
#